data_AF-D5LXH8-F1
#
_entry.id   AF-D5LXH8-F1
#
_cell.length_a   1.000
_cell.length_b   1.000
_cell.length_c   1.000
_cell.angle_alpha   90.00
_cell.angle_beta   90.00
_cell.angle_gamma   90.00
#
_symmetry.space_group_name_H-M   'P 1'
#
loop_
_entity.id
_entity.type
_entity.pdbx_description
1 polymer ?
#
loop_
_entity_poly.entity_id
_entity_poly.type
_entity_poly.pdbx_seq_one_letter_code
_entity_poly.pdbx_strand_id
1 'polypeptide(L)'
;MWCIFYCTFWLLICSVQSYVADQKFIEVHELNSKELSLTDQLAPIDPALHAFPTIPTVPLLPNCIKEGYLRDPFNCGKFYHCEHSQSIPVTYYCQPGLIFNTLTESCDQPQNVQC
;
A
#
# COMPACT_ATOMS: atom_id res chain seq x y z
N MET A 1 29.37 41.25 -20.27
CA MET A 1 28.87 40.20 -21.18
C MET A 1 29.55 38.84 -20.91
N TRP A 2 29.73 38.40 -19.65
CA TRP A 2 30.47 37.18 -19.29
C TRP A 2 29.78 36.36 -18.17
N CYS A 3 28.49 36.59 -17.87
CA CYS A 3 27.72 35.81 -16.88
C CYS A 3 26.96 34.62 -17.48
N ILE A 4 26.86 34.51 -18.81
CA ILE A 4 26.07 33.47 -19.47
C ILE A 4 26.89 32.19 -19.70
N PHE A 5 28.22 32.30 -19.80
CA PHE A 5 29.09 31.15 -20.07
C PHE A 5 29.45 30.31 -18.83
N TYR A 6 29.36 30.87 -17.62
CA TYR A 6 29.58 30.08 -16.40
C TYR A 6 28.33 29.27 -15.98
N CYS A 7 27.13 29.66 -16.41
CA CYS A 7 25.90 28.90 -16.16
C CYS A 7 25.79 27.63 -17.02
N THR A 8 26.40 27.59 -18.20
CA THR A 8 26.32 26.41 -19.07
C THR A 8 27.38 25.36 -18.73
N PHE A 9 28.50 25.73 -18.11
CA PHE A 9 29.54 24.80 -17.69
C PHE A 9 29.31 24.22 -16.28
N TRP A 10 28.45 24.84 -15.48
CA TRP A 10 27.89 24.26 -14.24
C TRP A 10 26.67 23.35 -14.49
N LEU A 11 26.36 23.01 -15.74
CA LEU A 11 25.42 21.94 -16.07
C LEU A 11 26.02 20.53 -15.91
N LEU A 12 27.31 20.41 -15.55
CA LEU A 12 28.00 19.12 -15.40
C LEU A 12 28.43 18.79 -13.96
N ILE A 13 28.16 19.67 -12.97
CA ILE A 13 28.62 19.46 -11.58
C ILE A 13 27.59 19.98 -10.57
N CYS A 14 26.37 19.45 -10.63
CA CYS A 14 25.43 19.45 -9.52
C CYS A 14 24.69 18.12 -9.60
N SER A 15 25.33 17.01 -9.23
CA SER A 15 25.18 16.46 -7.88
C SER A 15 23.73 16.50 -7.40
N VAL A 16 22.83 15.89 -8.16
CA VAL A 16 21.67 15.27 -7.54
C VAL A 16 21.58 13.88 -8.15
N GLN A 17 22.34 12.97 -7.54
CA GLN A 17 21.93 11.57 -7.46
C GLN A 17 20.44 11.63 -7.16
N SER A 18 19.58 11.34 -8.14
CA SER A 18 18.15 11.21 -7.91
C SER A 18 18.03 10.15 -6.84
N TYR A 19 17.82 10.63 -5.63
CA TYR A 19 17.47 9.89 -4.45
C TYR A 19 16.31 9.00 -4.89
N VAL A 20 16.63 7.71 -5.07
CA VAL A 20 15.65 6.66 -5.17
C VAL A 20 14.88 6.73 -3.86
N ALA A 21 13.73 7.41 -3.88
CA ALA A 21 12.82 7.40 -2.76
C ALA A 21 12.20 5.99 -2.73
N ASP A 22 12.51 5.27 -1.66
CA ASP A 22 11.90 4.01 -1.22
C ASP A 22 10.51 3.76 -1.84
N GLN A 23 10.45 2.87 -2.82
CA GLN A 23 9.20 2.32 -3.34
C GLN A 23 8.61 1.37 -2.29
N LYS A 24 7.97 1.91 -1.25
CA LYS A 24 7.19 1.12 -0.26
C LYS A 24 5.67 1.17 -0.50
N PHE A 25 5.24 1.61 -1.68
CA PHE A 25 3.84 1.63 -2.05
C PHE A 25 3.72 1.51 -3.57
N ILE A 26 2.77 0.71 -4.03
CA ILE A 26 2.42 0.55 -5.44
C ILE A 26 1.04 1.16 -5.64
N GLU A 27 0.94 2.08 -6.59
CA GLU A 27 -0.30 2.69 -7.03
C GLU A 27 -0.97 1.81 -8.10
N VAL A 28 -2.28 1.59 -7.99
CA VAL A 28 -3.03 0.55 -8.73
C VAL A 28 -3.29 0.91 -10.20
N HIS A 29 -2.88 2.08 -10.67
CA HIS A 29 -3.27 2.59 -11.99
C HIS A 29 -2.47 2.07 -13.20
N GLU A 30 -1.47 1.20 -13.04
CA GLU A 30 -0.61 0.72 -14.15
C GLU A 30 -0.58 -0.81 -14.42
N LEU A 31 -1.64 -1.55 -14.11
CA LEU A 31 -1.72 -2.98 -14.50
C LEU A 31 -2.81 -3.20 -15.55
N ASN A 32 -2.48 -2.92 -16.82
CA ASN A 32 -3.19 -3.51 -17.95
C ASN A 32 -2.21 -4.16 -18.94
N SER A 33 -2.48 -5.43 -19.25
CA SER A 33 -2.18 -6.09 -20.52
C SER A 33 -0.78 -6.66 -20.82
N LYS A 34 -0.26 -7.60 -20.01
CA LYS A 34 0.56 -8.66 -20.60
C LYS A 34 0.47 -10.02 -19.89
N GLU A 35 -0.35 -10.88 -20.51
CA GLU A 35 -0.22 -12.35 -20.57
C GLU A 35 -0.43 -13.17 -19.28
N LEU A 36 -1.69 -13.54 -19.02
CA LEU A 36 -2.05 -14.59 -18.06
C LEU A 36 -2.13 -15.94 -18.81
N SER A 37 -1.25 -16.87 -18.47
CA SER A 37 -1.09 -18.19 -19.11
C SER A 37 -2.05 -19.23 -18.52
N LEU A 38 -2.54 -20.13 -19.37
CA LEU A 38 -3.60 -21.15 -19.15
C LEU A 38 -3.29 -22.20 -18.06
N THR A 39 -2.19 -22.08 -17.31
CA THR A 39 -1.87 -22.94 -16.15
C THR A 39 -2.44 -22.40 -14.83
N ASP A 40 -2.98 -21.18 -14.80
CA ASP A 40 -3.62 -20.57 -13.62
C ASP A 40 -5.03 -21.12 -13.32
N GLN A 41 -5.48 -22.15 -14.04
CA GLN A 41 -6.85 -22.67 -13.96
C GLN A 41 -7.00 -24.01 -13.24
N LEU A 42 -5.96 -24.51 -12.56
CA LEU A 42 -6.11 -25.56 -11.56
C LEU A 42 -5.93 -24.98 -10.16
N ALA A 43 -6.91 -25.26 -9.28
CA ALA A 43 -6.93 -24.74 -7.92
C ALA A 43 -5.74 -25.25 -7.08
N PRO A 44 -5.08 -24.39 -6.28
CA PRO A 44 -4.11 -24.80 -5.26
C PRO A 44 -4.74 -25.72 -4.21
N ILE A 45 -4.04 -26.81 -3.85
CA ILE A 45 -4.57 -27.93 -3.04
C ILE A 45 -4.24 -27.77 -1.54
N ASP A 46 -3.95 -26.55 -1.06
CA ASP A 46 -3.48 -26.33 0.32
C ASP A 46 -3.94 -24.94 0.85
N PRO A 47 -4.01 -24.73 2.18
CA PRO A 47 -5.17 -24.50 3.02
C PRO A 47 -5.63 -23.02 3.04
N ALA A 48 -5.61 -22.35 1.89
CA ALA A 48 -6.09 -20.98 1.68
C ALA A 48 -7.59 -20.89 1.33
N LEU A 49 -8.42 -21.77 1.92
CA LEU A 49 -9.86 -21.90 1.59
C LEU A 49 -10.78 -20.95 2.39
N HIS A 50 -10.28 -19.78 2.80
CA HIS A 50 -11.12 -18.62 3.08
C HIS A 50 -11.09 -17.69 1.87
N ALA A 51 -11.88 -18.04 0.87
CA ALA A 51 -12.09 -17.22 -0.31
C ALA A 51 -12.74 -15.88 0.10
N PHE A 52 -11.99 -14.79 -0.03
CA PHE A 52 -12.54 -13.45 -0.03
C PHE A 52 -13.45 -13.28 -1.27
N PRO A 53 -14.64 -12.66 -1.12
CA PRO A 53 -15.56 -12.46 -2.23
C PRO A 53 -14.91 -11.61 -3.34
N THR A 54 -14.85 -12.15 -4.57
CA THR A 54 -14.26 -11.52 -5.76
C THR A 54 -15.22 -10.59 -6.53
N ILE A 55 -16.36 -10.24 -5.94
CA ILE A 55 -17.27 -9.22 -6.45
C ILE A 55 -17.15 -8.01 -5.52
N PRO A 56 -16.91 -6.78 -6.03
CA PRO A 56 -17.08 -5.56 -5.24
C PRO A 56 -18.57 -5.32 -5.02
N THR A 57 -19.19 -6.19 -4.22
CA THR A 57 -20.45 -5.91 -3.57
C THR A 57 -20.13 -4.79 -2.61
N VAL A 58 -20.76 -3.63 -2.81
CA VAL A 58 -20.67 -2.39 -2.01
C VAL A 58 -19.99 -2.66 -0.65
N PRO A 59 -18.74 -2.22 -0.48
CA PRO A 59 -17.84 -2.86 0.46
C PRO A 59 -18.32 -2.70 1.90
N LEU A 60 -18.05 -3.73 2.71
CA LEU A 60 -18.04 -3.71 4.17
C LEU A 60 -16.96 -2.74 4.71
N LEU A 61 -16.78 -1.60 4.06
CA LEU A 61 -15.85 -0.57 4.48
C LEU A 61 -16.34 -0.03 5.83
N PRO A 62 -15.45 0.09 6.83
CA PRO A 62 -15.83 0.68 8.09
C PRO A 62 -16.26 2.13 7.87
N ASN A 63 -17.30 2.58 8.56
CA ASN A 63 -17.61 4.00 8.56
C ASN A 63 -16.54 4.75 9.36
N CYS A 64 -15.91 5.74 8.76
CA CYS A 64 -14.98 6.63 9.45
C CYS A 64 -15.74 7.47 10.48
N ILE A 65 -15.69 7.08 11.75
CA ILE A 65 -16.29 7.87 12.84
C ILE A 65 -15.40 9.06 13.20
N LYS A 66 -14.08 8.87 13.11
CA LYS A 66 -13.04 9.87 13.40
C LYS A 66 -11.88 9.72 12.43
N GLU A 67 -11.04 10.75 12.37
CA GLU A 67 -9.75 10.69 11.68
C GLU A 67 -8.80 9.67 12.34
N GLY A 68 -7.90 9.10 11.55
CA GLY A 68 -6.86 8.18 11.99
C GLY A 68 -6.96 6.78 11.35
N TYR A 69 -6.35 5.80 12.02
CA TYR A 69 -6.22 4.44 11.49
C TYR A 69 -7.15 3.44 12.17
N LEU A 70 -7.74 2.56 11.37
CA LEU A 70 -8.65 1.51 11.82
C LEU A 70 -8.16 0.16 11.29
N ARG A 71 -8.03 -0.84 12.17
CA ARG A 71 -7.70 -2.20 11.73
C ARG A 71 -8.93 -2.89 11.11
N ASP A 72 -8.71 -3.71 10.10
CA ASP A 72 -9.72 -4.64 9.62
C ASP A 72 -9.97 -5.76 10.64
N PRO A 73 -11.23 -6.07 11.00
CA PRO A 73 -11.55 -7.07 12.02
C PRO A 73 -11.37 -8.52 11.55
N PHE A 74 -11.22 -8.76 10.25
CA PHE A 74 -11.07 -10.10 9.65
C PHE A 74 -9.68 -10.35 9.07
N ASN A 75 -8.88 -9.30 8.86
CA ASN A 75 -7.53 -9.40 8.35
C ASN A 75 -6.56 -8.50 9.12
N CYS A 76 -5.75 -9.10 9.98
CA CYS A 76 -4.74 -8.43 10.81
C CYS A 76 -3.67 -7.66 10.03
N GLY A 77 -3.39 -8.08 8.80
CA GLY A 77 -2.47 -7.41 7.88
C GLY A 77 -3.13 -6.27 7.10
N LYS A 78 -4.42 -6.01 7.28
CA LYS A 78 -5.17 -4.98 6.57
C LYS A 78 -5.64 -3.89 7.53
N PHE A 79 -5.55 -2.65 7.09
CA PHE A 79 -6.00 -1.49 7.85
C PHE A 79 -6.53 -0.40 6.93
N TYR A 80 -7.19 0.58 7.53
CA TYR A 80 -7.84 1.68 6.86
C TYR A 80 -7.35 2.99 7.44
N HIS A 81 -7.18 4.00 6.59
CA HIS A 81 -6.92 5.37 6.99
C HIS A 81 -8.14 6.24 6.68
N CYS A 82 -8.59 6.96 7.69
CA CYS A 82 -9.68 7.93 7.60
C CYS A 82 -9.08 9.34 7.69
N GLU A 83 -9.21 10.13 6.63
CA GLU A 83 -8.71 11.50 6.61
C GLU A 83 -9.52 12.42 7.53
N HIS A 84 -10.84 12.21 7.62
CA HIS A 84 -11.73 12.95 8.52
C HIS A 84 -12.97 12.12 8.86
N SER A 85 -13.81 12.62 9.76
CA SER A 85 -15.11 11.98 10.03
C SER A 85 -15.93 11.87 8.75
N GLN A 86 -16.58 10.72 8.56
CA GLN A 86 -17.42 10.38 7.39
C GLN A 86 -16.69 10.36 6.04
N SER A 87 -15.35 10.42 6.02
CA SER A 87 -14.59 10.21 4.79
C SER A 87 -14.72 8.76 4.30
N ILE A 88 -14.44 8.53 3.02
CA ILE A 88 -14.27 7.17 2.50
C ILE A 88 -12.89 6.67 2.97
N PRO A 89 -12.81 5.56 3.73
CA PRO A 89 -11.52 5.05 4.17
C PRO A 89 -10.66 4.55 3.01
N VAL A 90 -9.38 4.88 3.06
CA VAL A 90 -8.36 4.34 2.15
C VAL A 90 -7.81 3.04 2.74
N THR A 91 -7.77 1.97 1.95
CA THR A 91 -7.33 0.65 2.41
C THR A 91 -5.83 0.47 2.20
N TYR A 92 -5.16 -0.10 3.19
CA TYR A 92 -3.75 -0.43 3.18
C TYR A 92 -3.50 -1.85 3.68
N TYR A 93 -2.37 -2.43 3.28
CA TYR A 93 -1.90 -3.72 3.76
C TYR A 93 -0.46 -3.62 4.27
N CYS A 94 -0.19 -4.33 5.35
CA CYS A 94 1.15 -4.56 5.85
C CYS A 94 1.93 -5.53 4.93
N GLN A 95 3.25 -5.49 5.03
CA GLN A 95 4.09 -6.49 4.37
C GLN A 95 3.76 -7.90 4.87
N PRO A 96 3.96 -8.94 4.06
CA PRO A 96 3.68 -10.32 4.46
C PRO A 96 4.36 -10.68 5.78
N GLY A 97 3.58 -11.25 6.71
CA GLY A 97 4.06 -11.64 8.03
C GLY A 97 4.02 -10.54 9.11
N LEU A 98 3.63 -9.30 8.75
CA LEU A 98 3.42 -8.21 9.70
C LEU A 98 1.94 -7.93 9.93
N ILE A 99 1.62 -7.37 11.10
CA ILE A 99 0.26 -7.05 11.55
C ILE A 99 0.16 -5.57 11.89
N PHE A 100 -0.94 -4.92 11.54
CA PHE A 100 -1.13 -3.50 11.84
C PHE A 100 -1.36 -3.28 13.34
N ASN A 101 -0.43 -2.64 14.03
CA ASN A 101 -0.55 -2.26 15.44
C ASN A 101 -1.31 -0.94 15.58
N THR A 102 -2.48 -0.97 16.21
CA THR A 102 -3.31 0.23 16.44
C THR A 102 -2.75 1.14 17.54
N LEU A 103 -1.81 0.66 18.36
CA LEU A 103 -1.16 1.44 19.41
C LEU A 103 0.00 2.29 18.86
N THR A 104 0.75 1.73 17.91
CA THR A 104 1.90 2.41 17.27
C THR A 104 1.56 2.96 15.90
N GLU A 105 0.33 2.73 15.42
CA GLU A 105 -0.17 3.09 14.10
C GLU A 105 0.74 2.61 12.95
N SER A 106 1.34 1.43 13.13
CA SER A 106 2.35 0.89 12.22
C SER A 106 2.30 -0.63 12.13
N CYS A 107 2.85 -1.19 11.06
CA CYS A 107 2.98 -2.65 10.93
C CYS A 107 4.09 -3.17 11.83
N ASP A 108 3.75 -4.13 12.69
CA ASP A 108 4.64 -4.70 13.69
C ASP A 108 4.56 -6.24 13.65
N GLN A 109 5.47 -6.90 14.36
CA GLN A 109 5.51 -8.36 14.45
C GLN A 109 4.27 -8.90 15.16
N PRO A 110 3.74 -10.06 14.76
CA PRO A 110 2.54 -10.65 15.37
C PRO A 110 2.64 -10.86 16.88
N GLN A 111 3.84 -11.07 17.41
CA GLN A 111 4.11 -11.22 18.84
C GLN A 111 3.89 -9.94 19.66
N ASN A 112 3.95 -8.76 19.04
CA ASN A 112 3.80 -7.46 19.68
C ASN A 112 2.37 -6.91 19.61
N VAL A 113 1.49 -7.59 18.86
CA VAL A 113 0.18 -7.06 18.49
C VAL A 113 -0.88 -8.12 18.72
N GLN A 114 -1.88 -7.80 19.54
CA GLN A 114 -3.08 -8.62 19.65
C GLN A 114 -3.99 -8.32 18.47
N CYS A 115 -4.12 -9.29 17.58
CA CYS A 115 -5.22 -9.43 16.65
C CYS A 115 -6.08 -10.60 17.15
#